data_AF-A0A7R9L3U2-F1
#
_entry.id   AF-A0A7R9L3U2-F1
#
_cell.length_a   1.000
_cell.length_b   1.000
_cell.length_c   1.000
_cell.angle_alpha   90.00
_cell.angle_beta   90.00
_cell.angle_gamma   90.00
#
_symmetry.space_group_name_H-M   'P 1'
#
loop_
_entity.id
_entity.type
_entity.pdbx_description
1 polymer ?
#
loop_
_entity_poly.entity_id
_entity_poly.type
_entity_poly.pdbx_seq_one_letter_code
_entity_poly.pdbx_strand_id
1 'polypeptide(L)'
;MKDVYFGTLIGKLAKYSHEVNGEVYAVDESTLFIKNFNYDGQGPQTFFWAGNSPTPDDSGFIIPDEKGSTKSLNAYQNQNIVLRLPEGKTLRDINWLSVWCREFKVNFGDIAIDKNLDIPSPVEIPALSRLAHDVRSGPITIVDAQTFLVPNFYYDGQGPAGYWWATKGPRQAPTGLRLKDENGSPAPLRRYSGETVVISLPDDKTIYDYDWLGVWCEEFNVDFGHIRIPQHIRVPPSP
;
A
#
# COMPACT_ATOMS: atom_id res chain seq x y z
N MET A 1 10.99 -17.34 -2.52
CA MET A 1 9.87 -16.45 -2.87
C MET A 1 9.86 -15.37 -1.83
N LYS A 2 9.85 -14.11 -2.25
CA LYS A 2 9.80 -12.98 -1.33
C LYS A 2 8.34 -12.82 -0.91
N ASP A 3 8.07 -12.67 0.39
CA ASP A 3 6.71 -12.49 0.88
C ASP A 3 6.14 -11.18 0.33
N VAL A 4 4.95 -11.27 -0.28
CA VAL A 4 4.22 -10.11 -0.78
C VAL A 4 3.78 -9.26 0.41
N TYR A 5 4.01 -7.94 0.34
CA TYR A 5 3.63 -7.01 1.38
C TYR A 5 2.14 -6.65 1.24
N PHE A 6 1.35 -6.88 2.29
CA PHE A 6 -0.10 -6.65 2.32
C PHE A 6 -0.52 -5.51 3.28
N GLY A 7 0.44 -4.77 3.84
CA GLY A 7 0.20 -3.79 4.89
C GLY A 7 0.43 -4.34 6.30
N THR A 8 -0.18 -3.71 7.30
CA THR A 8 0.01 -4.07 8.71
C THR A 8 -0.88 -5.23 9.10
N LEU A 9 -0.29 -6.35 9.55
CA LEU A 9 -1.06 -7.48 10.06
C LEU A 9 -1.85 -7.07 11.31
N ILE A 10 -3.18 -7.26 11.26
CA ILE A 10 -4.07 -7.09 12.41
C ILE A 10 -4.11 -8.40 13.20
N GLY A 11 -4.29 -9.53 12.51
CA GLY A 11 -4.32 -10.85 13.14
C GLY A 11 -5.12 -11.88 12.35
N LYS A 12 -5.48 -12.99 13.01
CA LYS A 12 -6.31 -14.06 12.45
C LYS A 12 -7.73 -13.98 12.98
N LEU A 13 -8.72 -14.12 12.11
CA LEU A 13 -10.11 -14.25 12.53
C LEU A 13 -10.25 -15.42 13.51
N ALA A 14 -10.82 -15.13 14.68
CA ALA A 14 -11.25 -16.14 15.63
C ALA A 14 -12.43 -16.90 15.03
N LYS A 15 -12.30 -18.22 14.91
CA LYS A 15 -13.36 -19.09 14.38
C LYS A 15 -14.33 -19.48 15.50
N TYR A 16 -15.61 -19.17 15.33
CA TYR A 16 -16.67 -19.70 16.21
C TYR A 16 -17.62 -20.64 15.49
N SER A 17 -17.96 -20.36 14.24
CA SER A 17 -18.82 -21.22 13.41
C SER A 17 -18.55 -21.01 11.92
N HIS A 18 -19.22 -21.80 11.07
CA HIS A 18 -19.29 -21.63 9.62
C HIS A 18 -17.94 -21.53 8.90
N GLU A 19 -16.95 -22.24 9.45
CA GLU A 19 -15.60 -22.33 8.89
C GLU A 19 -14.85 -21.00 8.71
N VAL A 20 -15.33 -19.92 9.35
CA VAL A 20 -14.72 -18.60 9.27
C VAL A 20 -13.25 -18.66 9.67
N ASN A 21 -12.38 -18.26 8.75
CA ASN A 21 -10.95 -18.10 8.98
C ASN A 21 -10.36 -17.12 7.96
N GLY A 22 -9.16 -16.63 8.24
CA GLY A 22 -8.42 -15.70 7.37
C GLY A 22 -7.45 -14.85 8.20
N GLU A 23 -6.42 -14.33 7.54
CA GLU A 23 -5.51 -13.34 8.12
C GLU A 23 -5.89 -11.94 7.63
N VAL A 24 -6.12 -11.02 8.55
CA VAL A 24 -6.59 -9.67 8.27
C VAL A 24 -5.44 -8.68 8.36
N TYR A 25 -5.31 -7.83 7.34
CA TYR A 25 -4.29 -6.79 7.22
C TYR A 25 -4.97 -5.43 7.01
N ALA A 26 -4.43 -4.38 7.62
CA ALA A 26 -4.74 -3.00 7.30
C ALA A 26 -3.90 -2.57 6.08
N VAL A 27 -4.57 -2.25 4.98
CA VAL A 27 -3.95 -1.77 3.73
C VAL A 27 -3.72 -0.26 3.81
N ASP A 28 -4.75 0.47 4.24
CA ASP A 28 -4.76 1.91 4.49
C ASP A 28 -5.85 2.25 5.54
N GLU A 29 -6.12 3.54 5.77
CA GLU A 29 -7.15 4.03 6.73
C GLU A 29 -8.57 3.52 6.49
N SER A 30 -8.89 3.04 5.29
CA SER A 30 -10.24 2.64 4.88
C SER A 30 -10.31 1.24 4.24
N THR A 31 -9.17 0.57 4.07
CA THR A 31 -9.09 -0.68 3.32
C THR A 31 -8.49 -1.80 4.17
N LEU A 32 -9.17 -2.95 4.14
CA LEU A 32 -8.72 -4.21 4.74
C LEU A 32 -8.42 -5.22 3.64
N PHE A 33 -7.40 -6.03 3.86
CA PHE A 33 -7.13 -7.22 3.07
C PHE A 33 -7.28 -8.46 3.95
N ILE A 34 -8.06 -9.44 3.48
CA ILE A 34 -8.20 -10.73 4.15
C ILE A 34 -7.59 -11.80 3.26
N LYS A 35 -6.51 -12.41 3.75
CA LYS A 35 -5.80 -13.49 3.08
C LYS A 35 -6.42 -14.83 3.43
N ASN A 36 -6.61 -15.69 2.42
CA ASN A 36 -7.14 -17.04 2.55
C ASN A 36 -8.47 -17.10 3.32
N PHE A 37 -9.38 -16.16 3.06
CA PHE A 37 -10.68 -16.11 3.69
C PHE A 37 -11.53 -17.34 3.33
N ASN A 38 -12.20 -17.89 4.34
CA ASN A 38 -13.15 -18.99 4.19
C ASN A 38 -14.45 -18.67 4.94
N TYR A 39 -15.57 -19.14 4.39
CA TYR A 39 -16.90 -19.14 5.00
C TYR A 39 -17.77 -20.14 4.25
N ASP A 40 -18.51 -21.00 4.95
CA ASP A 40 -19.25 -22.11 4.35
C ASP A 40 -20.52 -21.69 3.55
N GLY A 41 -20.96 -20.43 3.68
CA GLY A 41 -22.14 -19.91 2.98
C GLY A 41 -23.49 -20.33 3.54
N GLN A 42 -23.56 -20.99 4.71
CA GLN A 42 -24.80 -21.58 5.22
C GLN A 42 -25.65 -20.61 6.06
N GLY A 43 -25.12 -19.45 6.45
CA GLY A 43 -25.88 -18.42 7.16
C GLY A 43 -26.82 -17.62 6.25
N PRO A 44 -28.08 -17.36 6.67
CA PRO A 44 -29.10 -16.78 5.78
C PRO A 44 -28.89 -15.30 5.46
N GLN A 45 -28.46 -14.50 6.46
CA GLN A 45 -28.19 -13.06 6.31
C GLN A 45 -26.82 -12.71 6.90
N THR A 46 -25.76 -13.19 6.25
CA THR A 46 -24.38 -13.05 6.72
C THR A 46 -23.67 -11.92 5.99
N PHE A 47 -22.91 -11.09 6.71
CA PHE A 47 -22.22 -9.92 6.17
C PHE A 47 -20.82 -9.79 6.77
N PHE A 48 -19.93 -9.09 6.07
CA PHE A 48 -18.82 -8.43 6.74
C PHE A 48 -19.39 -7.27 7.56
N TRP A 49 -19.01 -7.23 8.82
CA TRP A 49 -19.64 -6.39 9.83
C TRP A 49 -18.55 -5.73 10.67
N ALA A 50 -18.74 -4.46 11.01
CA ALA A 50 -17.83 -3.76 11.89
C ALA A 50 -18.58 -2.80 12.81
N GLY A 51 -17.98 -2.48 13.95
CA GLY A 51 -18.57 -1.59 14.93
C GLY A 51 -17.52 -1.11 15.94
N ASN A 52 -17.95 -0.25 16.84
CA ASN A 52 -17.09 0.44 17.81
C ASN A 52 -17.42 0.12 19.27
N SER A 53 -18.30 -0.84 19.50
CA SER A 53 -18.56 -1.39 20.82
C SER A 53 -17.39 -2.26 21.30
N PRO A 54 -17.34 -2.66 22.58
CA PRO A 54 -16.26 -3.50 23.10
C PRO A 54 -16.15 -4.88 22.43
N THR A 55 -17.27 -5.43 21.93
CA THR A 55 -17.35 -6.75 21.27
C THR A 55 -18.39 -6.72 20.16
N PRO A 56 -18.29 -7.58 19.12
CA PRO A 56 -19.29 -7.66 18.06
C PRO A 56 -20.74 -7.76 18.54
N ASP A 57 -21.60 -6.88 18.02
CA ASP A 57 -23.02 -6.80 18.36
C ASP A 57 -23.89 -6.33 17.18
N ASP A 58 -25.19 -6.16 17.42
CA ASP A 58 -26.17 -5.78 16.39
C ASP A 58 -26.20 -4.29 16.05
N SER A 59 -25.37 -3.46 16.70
CA SER A 59 -25.25 -2.02 16.43
C SER A 59 -24.24 -1.66 15.33
N GLY A 60 -23.48 -2.65 14.84
CA GLY A 60 -22.50 -2.45 13.78
C GLY A 60 -23.11 -2.10 12.42
N PHE A 61 -22.25 -2.06 11.40
CA PHE A 61 -22.61 -1.73 10.03
C PHE A 61 -22.02 -2.72 9.03
N ILE A 62 -22.66 -2.82 7.86
CA ILE A 62 -22.20 -3.66 6.75
C ILE A 62 -20.96 -3.03 6.11
N ILE A 63 -19.90 -3.80 5.96
CA ILE A 63 -18.83 -3.53 5.02
C ILE A 63 -19.19 -4.25 3.71
N PRO A 64 -19.26 -3.53 2.57
CA PRO A 64 -19.49 -4.18 1.28
C PRO A 64 -18.45 -5.27 0.99
N ASP A 65 -18.86 -6.33 0.29
CA ASP A 65 -17.94 -7.37 -0.16
C ASP A 65 -16.93 -6.85 -1.22
N GLU A 66 -16.07 -7.73 -1.71
CA GLU A 66 -15.03 -7.37 -2.69
C GLU A 66 -15.56 -6.84 -4.03
N LYS A 67 -16.87 -7.00 -4.28
CA LYS A 67 -17.59 -6.51 -5.47
C LYS A 67 -18.43 -5.27 -5.16
N GLY A 68 -18.33 -4.73 -3.95
CA GLY A 68 -19.13 -3.59 -3.48
C GLY A 68 -20.59 -3.95 -3.16
N SER A 69 -20.92 -5.23 -3.00
CA SER A 69 -22.27 -5.69 -2.69
C SER A 69 -22.52 -5.68 -1.18
N THR A 70 -23.70 -5.23 -0.78
CA THR A 70 -24.22 -5.26 0.59
C THR A 70 -25.27 -6.35 0.81
N LYS A 71 -25.30 -7.35 -0.09
CA LYS A 71 -26.17 -8.53 0.02
C LYS A 71 -25.53 -9.58 0.95
N SER A 72 -26.32 -10.58 1.32
CA SER A 72 -25.83 -11.72 2.10
C SER A 72 -24.66 -12.40 1.38
N LEU A 73 -23.62 -12.73 2.13
CA LEU A 73 -22.39 -13.34 1.63
C LEU A 73 -22.65 -14.74 1.08
N ASN A 74 -22.00 -15.04 -0.04
CA ASN A 74 -21.89 -16.42 -0.55
C ASN A 74 -20.78 -17.17 0.19
N ALA A 75 -20.62 -18.46 -0.12
CA ALA A 75 -19.48 -19.23 0.38
C ALA A 75 -18.15 -18.68 -0.17
N TYR A 76 -17.12 -18.70 0.66
CA TYR A 76 -15.74 -18.37 0.32
C TYR A 76 -14.84 -19.58 0.59
N GLN A 77 -13.93 -19.87 -0.35
CA GLN A 77 -12.95 -20.95 -0.22
C GLN A 77 -11.55 -20.44 -0.53
N ASN A 78 -10.75 -20.23 0.52
CA ASN A 78 -9.36 -19.74 0.48
C ASN A 78 -9.17 -18.52 -0.44
N GLN A 79 -10.09 -17.56 -0.37
CA GLN A 79 -10.04 -16.39 -1.25
C GLN A 79 -9.27 -15.23 -0.61
N ASN A 80 -8.49 -14.53 -1.41
CA ASN A 80 -7.91 -13.25 -1.02
C ASN A 80 -8.90 -12.16 -1.39
N ILE A 81 -9.36 -11.39 -0.41
CA ILE A 81 -10.40 -10.38 -0.61
C ILE A 81 -9.96 -9.02 -0.08
N VAL A 82 -10.39 -7.96 -0.77
CA VAL A 82 -10.19 -6.57 -0.37
C VAL A 82 -11.54 -6.02 0.03
N LEU A 83 -11.62 -5.51 1.25
CA LEU A 83 -12.81 -4.87 1.79
C LEU A 83 -12.55 -3.38 1.96
N ARG A 84 -13.44 -2.56 1.41
CA ARG A 84 -13.39 -1.11 1.58
C ARG A 84 -14.47 -0.70 2.56
N LEU A 85 -14.09 0.03 3.60
CA LEU A 85 -15.04 0.61 4.53
C LEU A 85 -15.97 1.59 3.78
N PRO A 86 -17.25 1.70 4.21
CA PRO A 86 -18.18 2.68 3.66
C PRO A 86 -17.65 4.12 3.77
N GLU A 87 -18.19 5.02 2.95
CA GLU A 87 -17.81 6.43 2.95
C GLU A 87 -17.90 7.05 4.36
N GLY A 88 -16.86 7.80 4.73
CA GLY A 88 -16.76 8.45 6.04
C GLY A 88 -16.42 7.52 7.20
N LYS A 89 -16.13 6.23 6.96
CA LYS A 89 -15.62 5.28 7.96
C LYS A 89 -14.14 4.99 7.74
N THR A 90 -13.42 4.89 8.85
CA THR A 90 -12.01 4.53 8.90
C THR A 90 -11.79 3.37 9.86
N LEU A 91 -10.61 2.73 9.78
CA LEU A 91 -10.18 1.72 10.73
C LEU A 91 -10.10 2.27 12.16
N ARG A 92 -9.87 3.57 12.32
CA ARG A 92 -9.90 4.25 13.62
C ARG A 92 -11.30 4.30 14.22
N ASP A 93 -12.35 4.25 13.41
CA ASP A 93 -13.74 4.29 13.85
C ASP A 93 -14.27 2.94 14.34
N ILE A 94 -13.55 1.85 14.10
CA ILE A 94 -14.00 0.49 14.45
C ILE A 94 -13.08 -0.16 15.48
N ASN A 95 -13.64 -1.06 16.29
CA ASN A 95 -12.92 -1.84 17.30
C ASN A 95 -12.76 -3.30 16.88
N TRP A 96 -13.55 -3.75 15.91
CA TRP A 96 -13.57 -5.13 15.48
C TRP A 96 -14.10 -5.25 14.05
N LEU A 97 -13.69 -6.33 13.39
CA LEU A 97 -14.24 -6.84 12.14
C LEU A 97 -14.84 -8.22 12.43
N SER A 98 -16.04 -8.49 11.93
CA SER A 98 -16.74 -9.76 12.14
C SER A 98 -17.41 -10.26 10.86
N VAL A 99 -17.54 -11.59 10.77
CA VAL A 99 -18.52 -12.25 9.92
C VAL A 99 -19.78 -12.46 10.76
N TRP A 100 -20.82 -11.67 10.49
CA TRP A 100 -22.00 -11.56 11.35
C TRP A 100 -23.27 -12.00 10.63
N CYS A 101 -24.07 -12.85 11.29
CA CYS A 101 -25.41 -13.18 10.83
C CYS A 101 -26.44 -12.23 11.47
N ARG A 102 -27.01 -11.33 10.67
CA ARG A 102 -27.97 -10.33 11.14
C ARG A 102 -29.30 -10.92 11.58
N GLU A 103 -29.75 -11.99 10.94
CA GLU A 103 -31.03 -12.64 11.24
C GLU A 103 -31.05 -13.27 12.62
N PHE A 104 -29.98 -13.98 12.98
CA PHE A 104 -29.85 -14.64 14.28
C PHE A 104 -29.11 -13.80 15.33
N LYS A 105 -28.54 -12.66 14.93
CA LYS A 105 -27.67 -11.81 15.77
C LYS A 105 -26.49 -12.59 16.37
N VAL A 106 -25.83 -13.38 15.53
CA VAL A 106 -24.73 -14.26 15.94
C VAL A 106 -23.44 -13.90 15.19
N ASN A 107 -22.33 -13.88 15.93
CA ASN A 107 -20.98 -13.72 15.42
C ASN A 107 -20.41 -15.10 15.00
N PHE A 108 -20.05 -15.25 13.73
CA PHE A 108 -19.44 -16.49 13.23
C PHE A 108 -17.91 -16.49 13.34
N GLY A 109 -17.32 -15.30 13.40
CA GLY A 109 -15.92 -15.09 13.67
C GLY A 109 -15.55 -13.62 13.64
N ASP A 110 -14.58 -13.21 14.43
CA ASP A 110 -14.15 -11.82 14.53
C ASP A 110 -12.65 -11.65 14.77
N ILE A 111 -12.20 -10.41 14.65
CA ILE A 111 -10.88 -9.95 15.09
C ILE A 111 -11.04 -8.57 15.72
N ALA A 112 -10.38 -8.34 16.85
CA ALA A 112 -10.26 -7.02 17.45
C ALA A 112 -9.21 -6.17 16.71
N ILE A 113 -9.48 -4.88 16.57
CA ILE A 113 -8.60 -3.90 15.92
C ILE A 113 -8.08 -2.96 17.01
N ASP A 114 -6.77 -2.97 17.22
CA ASP A 114 -6.11 -2.08 18.17
C ASP A 114 -6.22 -0.62 17.71
N LYS A 115 -6.59 0.29 18.62
CA LYS A 115 -6.64 1.73 18.34
C LYS A 115 -5.27 2.34 18.06
N ASN A 116 -4.20 1.71 18.55
CA ASN A 116 -2.82 2.09 18.31
C ASN A 116 -2.19 1.33 17.13
N LEU A 117 -3.00 0.61 16.33
CA LEU A 117 -2.52 -0.02 15.12
C LEU A 117 -1.83 1.03 14.25
N ASP A 118 -0.64 0.67 13.77
CA ASP A 118 0.13 1.48 12.85
C ASP A 118 -0.39 1.23 11.43
N ILE A 119 -1.32 2.08 11.02
CA ILE A 119 -2.01 1.98 9.74
C ILE A 119 -1.12 2.54 8.63
N PRO A 120 -0.89 1.79 7.55
CA PRO A 120 -0.07 2.31 6.46
C PRO A 120 -0.69 3.56 5.82
N SER A 121 0.14 4.57 5.54
CA SER A 121 -0.28 5.82 4.91
C SER A 121 0.82 6.41 4.03
N PRO A 122 0.49 7.20 3.00
CA PRO A 122 1.49 7.89 2.19
C PRO A 122 2.41 8.77 3.04
N VAL A 123 3.70 8.81 2.69
CA VAL A 123 4.71 9.56 3.45
C VAL A 123 5.37 10.61 2.57
N GLU A 124 5.42 11.85 3.05
CA GLU A 124 6.20 12.91 2.42
C GLU A 124 7.67 12.87 2.89
N ILE A 125 8.59 12.92 1.94
CA ILE A 125 10.03 13.01 2.16
C ILE A 125 10.57 14.30 1.50
N PRO A 126 11.75 14.79 1.93
CA PRO A 126 12.34 15.98 1.35
C PRO A 126 12.57 15.89 -0.17
N ALA A 127 12.80 17.03 -0.80
CA ALA A 127 13.14 17.13 -2.22
C ALA A 127 14.48 16.47 -2.55
N LEU A 128 14.69 16.18 -3.84
CA LEU A 128 15.98 15.74 -4.37
C LEU A 128 17.10 16.74 -4.05
N SER A 129 18.30 16.22 -3.74
CA SER A 129 19.53 16.99 -3.70
C SER A 129 19.87 17.57 -5.07
N ARG A 130 20.55 18.71 -5.11
CA ARG A 130 20.90 19.42 -6.35
C ARG A 130 22.39 19.27 -6.65
N LEU A 131 22.80 18.16 -7.27
CA LEU A 131 24.23 17.89 -7.49
C LEU A 131 24.69 18.32 -8.87
N ALA A 132 23.93 17.99 -9.92
CA ALA A 132 24.27 18.34 -11.29
C ALA A 132 23.03 18.46 -12.18
N HIS A 133 23.21 19.04 -13.36
CA HIS A 133 22.23 19.04 -14.45
C HIS A 133 20.82 19.58 -14.10
N ASP A 134 20.76 20.54 -13.18
CA ASP A 134 19.52 21.11 -12.62
C ASP A 134 18.53 20.06 -12.09
N VAL A 135 19.02 18.89 -11.63
CA VAL A 135 18.16 17.90 -10.95
C VAL A 135 17.67 18.49 -9.63
N ARG A 136 16.37 18.67 -9.53
CA ARG A 136 15.66 19.12 -8.32
C ARG A 136 14.18 18.81 -8.41
N SER A 137 13.52 18.80 -7.26
CA SER A 137 12.07 18.60 -7.14
C SER A 137 11.49 19.45 -6.01
N GLY A 138 10.17 19.40 -5.84
CA GLY A 138 9.52 19.64 -4.54
C GLY A 138 9.66 18.41 -3.61
N PRO A 139 9.07 18.46 -2.40
CA PRO A 139 8.93 17.29 -1.54
C PRO A 139 8.29 16.13 -2.29
N ILE A 140 8.78 14.91 -2.06
CA ILE A 140 8.33 13.70 -2.76
C ILE A 140 7.34 12.97 -1.86
N THR A 141 6.25 12.47 -2.42
CA THR A 141 5.35 11.57 -1.70
C THR A 141 5.66 10.13 -2.09
N ILE A 142 5.99 9.30 -1.11
CA ILE A 142 5.93 7.85 -1.26
C ILE A 142 4.47 7.45 -1.08
N VAL A 143 3.80 7.12 -2.18
CA VAL A 143 2.36 6.88 -2.24
C VAL A 143 2.03 5.51 -1.66
N ASP A 144 2.78 4.51 -2.08
CA ASP A 144 2.65 3.11 -1.66
C ASP A 144 4.03 2.42 -1.74
N ALA A 145 4.05 1.10 -1.57
CA ALA A 145 5.27 0.30 -1.54
C ALA A 145 6.08 0.32 -2.85
N GLN A 146 5.58 0.88 -3.95
CA GLN A 146 6.23 0.91 -5.27
C GLN A 146 6.19 2.29 -5.93
N THR A 147 5.32 3.20 -5.51
CA THR A 147 5.07 4.44 -6.23
C THR A 147 5.59 5.69 -5.51
N PHE A 148 6.31 6.52 -6.26
CA PHE A 148 6.77 7.84 -5.86
C PHE A 148 6.08 8.91 -6.71
N LEU A 149 5.51 9.92 -6.06
CA LEU A 149 5.02 11.15 -6.69
C LEU A 149 6.06 12.25 -6.50
N VAL A 150 6.63 12.73 -7.60
CA VAL A 150 7.68 13.74 -7.61
C VAL A 150 7.16 15.03 -8.26
N PRO A 151 6.69 16.01 -7.47
CA PRO A 151 6.22 17.28 -7.99
C PRO A 151 7.38 18.22 -8.35
N ASN A 152 7.12 19.16 -9.26
CA ASN A 152 8.04 20.23 -9.64
C ASN A 152 9.44 19.72 -10.03
N PHE A 153 9.52 18.61 -10.77
CA PHE A 153 10.76 18.01 -11.21
C PHE A 153 11.41 18.80 -12.35
N TYR A 154 12.71 19.06 -12.21
CA TYR A 154 13.55 19.69 -13.22
C TYR A 154 14.76 18.80 -13.50
N TYR A 155 15.19 18.81 -14.76
CA TYR A 155 16.43 18.20 -15.25
C TYR A 155 16.74 18.83 -16.61
N ASP A 156 17.97 19.28 -16.84
CA ASP A 156 18.34 20.02 -18.05
C ASP A 156 18.41 19.16 -19.33
N GLY A 157 18.45 17.83 -19.20
CA GLY A 157 18.50 16.88 -20.31
C GLY A 157 19.88 16.71 -20.95
N GLN A 158 20.96 17.28 -20.37
CA GLN A 158 22.31 17.26 -20.96
C GLN A 158 23.10 15.99 -20.64
N GLY A 159 22.65 15.17 -19.69
CA GLY A 159 23.29 13.89 -19.39
C GLY A 159 22.95 12.84 -20.47
N PRO A 160 23.94 12.20 -21.11
CA PRO A 160 23.72 11.34 -22.27
C PRO A 160 22.98 10.03 -21.93
N ALA A 161 23.05 9.59 -20.67
CA ALA A 161 22.42 8.37 -20.17
C ALA A 161 21.84 8.58 -18.76
N GLY A 162 21.08 9.66 -18.57
CA GLY A 162 20.41 9.97 -17.31
C GLY A 162 19.12 9.16 -17.12
N TYR A 163 18.95 8.51 -15.98
CA TYR A 163 17.78 7.67 -15.65
C TYR A 163 17.31 7.90 -14.23
N TRP A 164 16.04 7.60 -13.96
CA TRP A 164 15.60 7.33 -12.60
C TRP A 164 16.32 6.09 -12.06
N TRP A 165 16.77 6.18 -10.82
CA TRP A 165 17.71 5.23 -10.24
C TRP A 165 17.41 4.95 -8.78
N ALA A 166 17.31 3.67 -8.42
CA ALA A 166 17.13 3.23 -7.05
C ALA A 166 18.32 2.40 -6.58
N THR A 167 18.96 2.80 -5.48
CA THR A 167 20.17 2.14 -4.98
C THR A 167 19.99 1.65 -3.56
N LYS A 168 20.50 0.45 -3.27
CA LYS A 168 20.70 -0.07 -1.92
C LYS A 168 22.14 0.19 -1.46
N GLY A 169 22.31 0.63 -0.22
CA GLY A 169 23.62 0.83 0.41
C GLY A 169 23.82 2.25 0.96
N PRO A 170 25.07 2.60 1.32
CA PRO A 170 25.36 3.85 2.03
C PRO A 170 25.26 5.11 1.16
N ARG A 171 25.20 4.96 -0.17
CA ARG A 171 25.11 6.05 -1.16
C ARG A 171 24.57 5.53 -2.49
N GLN A 172 24.22 6.44 -3.41
CA GLN A 172 24.00 6.12 -4.83
C GLN A 172 25.23 5.43 -5.45
N ALA A 173 24.98 4.46 -6.33
CA ALA A 173 26.03 3.61 -6.89
C ALA A 173 25.66 3.07 -8.29
N PRO A 174 26.68 2.70 -9.10
CA PRO A 174 26.48 2.10 -10.43
C PRO A 174 25.66 0.82 -10.44
N THR A 175 25.60 0.10 -9.32
CA THR A 175 24.88 -1.17 -9.18
C THR A 175 23.40 -1.00 -8.84
N GLY A 176 22.90 0.24 -8.84
CA GLY A 176 21.47 0.52 -8.61
C GLY A 176 20.59 0.01 -9.76
N LEU A 177 19.30 0.03 -9.50
CA LEU A 177 18.28 -0.36 -10.45
C LEU A 177 17.90 0.85 -11.30
N ARG A 178 18.02 0.71 -12.63
CA ARG A 178 17.40 1.62 -13.59
C ARG A 178 15.88 1.49 -13.55
N LEU A 179 15.19 2.61 -13.35
CA LEU A 179 13.74 2.69 -13.40
C LEU A 179 13.26 3.29 -14.73
N LYS A 180 12.02 2.97 -15.09
CA LYS A 180 11.33 3.60 -16.21
C LYS A 180 10.90 5.02 -15.84
N ASP A 181 10.73 5.86 -16.85
CA ASP A 181 10.13 7.19 -16.68
C ASP A 181 8.62 7.11 -16.40
N GLU A 182 7.97 8.28 -16.27
CA GLU A 182 6.54 8.39 -15.97
C GLU A 182 5.61 7.79 -17.04
N ASN A 183 6.13 7.53 -18.25
CA ASN A 183 5.40 6.94 -19.37
C ASN A 183 5.78 5.46 -19.57
N GLY A 184 6.57 4.87 -18.67
CA GLY A 184 7.03 3.50 -18.77
C GLY A 184 8.19 3.30 -19.76
N SER A 185 8.83 4.39 -20.22
CA SER A 185 9.96 4.33 -21.14
C SER A 185 11.25 3.95 -20.40
N PRO A 186 12.07 3.03 -20.94
CA PRO A 186 13.41 2.73 -20.43
C PRO A 186 14.51 3.62 -21.05
N ALA A 187 14.15 4.56 -21.92
CA ALA A 187 15.09 5.44 -22.61
C ALA A 187 15.69 6.49 -21.65
N PRO A 188 16.82 7.13 -22.01
CA PRO A 188 17.35 8.26 -21.24
C PRO A 188 16.28 9.34 -21.03
N LEU A 189 16.31 9.93 -19.84
CA LEU A 189 15.41 11.01 -19.46
C LEU A 189 15.59 12.20 -20.40
N ARG A 190 14.45 12.73 -20.87
CA ARG A 190 14.39 14.01 -21.58
C ARG A 190 14.64 15.17 -20.60
N ARG A 191 14.62 16.40 -21.11
CA ARG A 191 14.54 17.61 -20.29
C ARG A 191 13.18 17.68 -19.58
N TYR A 192 13.20 18.11 -18.32
CA TYR A 192 12.03 18.41 -17.49
C TYR A 192 12.08 19.84 -16.98
N SER A 193 10.93 20.52 -16.93
CA SER A 193 10.86 21.93 -16.52
C SER A 193 9.68 22.22 -15.57
N GLY A 194 9.72 21.61 -14.39
CA GLY A 194 8.73 21.83 -13.32
C GLY A 194 7.50 20.94 -13.45
N GLU A 195 7.68 19.72 -13.93
CA GLU A 195 6.61 18.76 -14.14
C GLU A 195 6.38 17.90 -12.90
N THR A 196 5.16 17.41 -12.71
CA THR A 196 4.90 16.37 -11.70
C THR A 196 4.97 15.02 -12.39
N VAL A 197 5.85 14.15 -11.91
CA VAL A 197 6.06 12.81 -12.47
C VAL A 197 5.75 11.73 -11.43
N VAL A 198 5.26 10.59 -11.90
CA VAL A 198 4.98 9.41 -11.07
C VAL A 198 5.95 8.32 -11.49
N ILE A 199 6.79 7.88 -10.55
CA ILE A 199 7.83 6.89 -10.79
C ILE A 199 7.48 5.63 -10.00
N SER A 200 7.43 4.50 -10.71
CA SER A 200 7.11 3.21 -10.13
C SER A 200 8.31 2.27 -10.14
N LEU A 201 8.47 1.54 -9.04
CA LEU A 201 9.35 0.38 -8.97
C LEU A 201 8.73 -0.79 -9.77
N PRO A 202 9.55 -1.75 -10.25
CA PRO A 202 9.02 -2.98 -10.83
C PRO A 202 8.21 -3.82 -9.84
N ASP A 203 7.30 -4.63 -10.36
CA ASP A 203 6.33 -5.44 -9.60
C ASP A 203 6.98 -6.34 -8.52
N ASP A 204 8.22 -6.78 -8.72
CA ASP A 204 8.95 -7.66 -7.78
C ASP A 204 9.77 -6.90 -6.71
N LYS A 205 9.70 -5.56 -6.72
CA LYS A 205 10.45 -4.67 -5.83
C LYS A 205 9.53 -3.85 -4.96
N THR A 206 10.08 -3.34 -3.87
CA THR A 206 9.41 -2.36 -3.01
C THR A 206 10.39 -1.27 -2.60
N ILE A 207 9.89 -0.17 -2.05
CA ILE A 207 10.72 0.89 -1.47
C ILE A 207 11.70 0.36 -0.42
N TYR A 208 11.34 -0.72 0.29
CA TYR A 208 12.15 -1.32 1.35
C TYR A 208 13.39 -2.06 0.82
N ASP A 209 13.51 -2.21 -0.50
CA ASP A 209 14.68 -2.77 -1.14
C ASP A 209 15.81 -1.76 -1.36
N TYR A 210 15.51 -0.47 -1.22
CA TYR A 210 16.39 0.61 -1.62
C TYR A 210 16.54 1.64 -0.51
N ASP A 211 17.72 2.23 -0.44
CA ASP A 211 18.05 3.31 0.49
C ASP A 211 17.94 4.68 -0.17
N TRP A 212 17.98 4.72 -1.51
CA TRP A 212 18.06 5.95 -2.29
C TRP A 212 17.20 5.88 -3.54
N LEU A 213 16.55 7.00 -3.87
CA LEU A 213 15.94 7.30 -5.16
C LEU A 213 16.63 8.54 -5.75
N GLY A 214 16.83 8.61 -7.05
CA GLY A 214 17.41 9.78 -7.67
C GLY A 214 17.54 9.69 -9.18
N VAL A 215 18.33 10.60 -9.75
CA VAL A 215 18.72 10.60 -11.15
C VAL A 215 20.20 10.25 -11.25
N TRP A 216 20.52 9.20 -11.99
CA TRP A 216 21.87 8.71 -12.20
C TRP A 216 22.23 8.72 -13.68
N CYS A 217 23.42 9.21 -14.01
CA CYS A 217 23.98 9.06 -15.34
C CYS A 217 24.81 7.79 -15.41
N GLU A 218 24.31 6.80 -16.15
CA GLU A 218 24.94 5.50 -16.25
C GLU A 218 26.30 5.56 -16.98
N GLU A 219 26.37 6.31 -18.08
CA GLU A 219 27.58 6.41 -18.91
C GLU A 219 28.79 6.95 -18.13
N PHE A 220 28.59 7.97 -17.29
CA PHE A 220 29.65 8.58 -16.50
C PHE A 220 29.73 8.08 -15.06
N ASN A 221 28.78 7.25 -14.63
CA ASN A 221 28.67 6.79 -13.24
C ASN A 221 28.59 7.95 -12.22
N VAL A 222 27.74 8.94 -12.52
CA VAL A 222 27.59 10.15 -11.70
C VAL A 222 26.16 10.30 -11.20
N ASP A 223 26.03 10.63 -9.93
CA ASP A 223 24.79 11.01 -9.27
C ASP A 223 24.45 12.47 -9.57
N PHE A 224 23.32 12.72 -10.24
CA PHE A 224 22.86 14.07 -10.54
C PHE A 224 22.00 14.66 -9.40
N GLY A 225 21.42 13.80 -8.57
CA GLY A 225 20.65 14.20 -7.41
C GLY A 225 19.84 13.03 -6.87
N HIS A 226 19.77 12.94 -5.53
CA HIS A 226 19.11 11.85 -4.84
C HIS A 226 18.31 12.33 -3.62
N ILE A 227 17.52 11.41 -3.10
CA ILE A 227 16.87 11.49 -1.79
C ILE A 227 17.01 10.13 -1.09
N ARG A 228 17.11 10.16 0.24
CA ARG A 228 17.11 8.95 1.06
C ARG A 228 15.68 8.45 1.28
N ILE A 229 15.46 7.16 1.07
CA ILE A 229 14.21 6.48 1.40
C ILE A 229 14.27 6.06 2.88
N PRO A 230 13.37 6.57 3.75
CA PRO A 230 13.29 6.13 5.13
C PRO A 230 12.93 4.63 5.21
N GLN A 231 13.59 3.88 6.10
CA GLN A 231 13.40 2.42 6.19
C GLN A 231 12.35 1.98 7.23
N HIS A 232 11.91 2.90 8.09
CA HIS A 232 10.99 2.59 9.20
C HIS A 232 9.60 3.21 9.00
N ILE A 233 9.23 3.49 7.75
CA ILE A 233 7.90 3.99 7.40
C ILE A 233 6.98 2.82 7.04
N ARG A 234 5.67 3.02 7.20
CA ARG A 234 4.65 2.11 6.68
C ARG A 234 3.77 2.83 5.70
N VAL A 235 3.98 2.51 4.44
CA VAL A 235 3.15 2.95 3.31
C VAL A 235 2.20 1.84 2.88
N PRO A 236 1.08 2.16 2.22
CA PRO A 236 0.17 1.17 1.68
C PRO A 236 0.89 0.14 0.80
N PRO A 237 0.41 -1.10 0.73
CA PRO A 237 0.83 -2.03 -0.31
C PRO A 237 0.41 -1.51 -1.68
N SER A 238 1.16 -1.88 -2.72
CA SER A 238 0.84 -1.51 -4.10
C SER A 238 -0.26 -2.43 -4.65
N PRO A 239 -1.14 -1.92 -5.54
CA PRO A 239 -2.26 -2.67 -6.12
C PRO A 239 -1.86 -3.91 -6.95
#